data_AF-A0A967SIT9-F1
#
_entry.id   AF-A0A967SIT9-F1
#
_cell.length_a   1.000
_cell.length_b   1.000
_cell.length_c   1.000
_cell.angle_alpha   90.00
_cell.angle_beta   90.00
_cell.angle_gamma   90.00
#
_symmetry.space_group_name_H-M   'P 1'
#
loop_
_entity.id
_entity.type
_entity.pdbx_description
1 polymer ?
#
loop_
_entity_poly.entity_id
_entity_poly.type
_entity_poly.pdbx_seq_one_letter_code
_entity_poly.pdbx_strand_id
1 'polypeptide(L)'
;MNLHDVDIVSSCLGCLRCGYDNTCAFQTSDGFVPFFRERIENADILVLAGTVRDRYLSARWKTFFDRQFFENHRPMLEGVKVGMLVSGPLRQLPHLREMIEAYAEMHHAELVGWVTDESHDSPSIDRQIDDLAFRLVRALDQRFVSPPTFRGVGGAKIFRDSVFGWMRFPFVSDHHTFKERGAYDFPHKDLRSRATNTLLTSM
;
A
#
# COMPACT_ATOMS: atom_id res chain seq x y z
N MET A 1 2.70 12.15 13.35
CA MET A 1 3.84 11.25 13.66
C MET A 1 4.89 11.46 12.59
N ASN A 2 6.15 11.65 12.98
CA ASN A 2 7.24 11.83 12.02
C ASN A 2 7.90 10.47 11.76
N LEU A 3 8.06 10.09 10.49
CA LEU A 3 8.72 8.83 10.13
C LEU A 3 10.18 8.77 10.60
N HIS A 4 10.84 9.90 10.84
CA HIS A 4 12.20 9.94 11.39
C HIS A 4 12.28 9.48 12.85
N ASP A 5 11.16 9.48 13.57
CA ASP A 5 11.09 9.07 14.99
C ASP A 5 10.85 7.55 15.14
N VAL A 6 10.56 6.86 14.04
CA VAL A 6 10.39 5.39 14.02
C VAL A 6 11.76 4.76 13.86
N ASP A 7 12.11 3.76 14.68
CA ASP A 7 13.33 3.01 14.43
C ASP A 7 13.14 2.10 13.20
N ILE A 8 13.87 2.37 12.12
CA ILE A 8 13.87 1.58 10.88
C ILE A 8 15.31 1.50 10.40
N VAL A 9 15.89 0.31 10.51
CA VAL A 9 17.34 0.09 10.33
C VAL A 9 17.78 -0.04 8.88
N SER A 10 16.86 -0.39 7.97
CA SER A 10 17.14 -0.57 6.54
C SER A 10 15.85 -0.53 5.72
N SER A 11 15.99 -0.51 4.39
CA SER A 11 14.88 -0.82 3.46
C SER A 11 14.65 -2.34 3.35
N CYS A 12 13.63 -2.76 2.62
CA CYS A 12 13.35 -4.18 2.38
C CYS A 12 14.54 -4.88 1.71
N LEU A 13 14.88 -6.07 2.21
CA LEU A 13 15.98 -6.89 1.69
C LEU A 13 15.62 -7.72 0.46
N GLY A 14 14.33 -7.83 0.11
CA GLY A 14 13.88 -8.77 -0.92
C GLY A 14 14.14 -10.25 -0.59
N CYS A 15 14.29 -10.59 0.70
CA CYS A 15 14.68 -11.93 1.15
C CYS A 15 13.58 -13.00 1.05
N LEU A 16 12.34 -12.60 0.75
CA LEU A 16 11.15 -13.45 0.63
C LEU A 16 10.73 -14.24 1.90
N ARG A 17 11.39 -14.04 3.04
CA ARG A 17 11.03 -14.72 4.31
C ARG A 17 9.58 -14.47 4.73
N CYS A 18 9.13 -13.22 4.61
CA CYS A 18 7.77 -12.80 4.94
C CYS A 18 6.71 -13.37 3.99
N GLY A 19 7.11 -13.96 2.86
CA GLY A 19 6.20 -14.62 1.92
C GLY A 19 5.42 -15.79 2.53
N TYR A 20 5.97 -16.43 3.56
CA TYR A 20 5.35 -17.59 4.21
C TYR A 20 4.32 -17.22 5.27
N ASP A 21 4.63 -16.27 6.14
CA ASP A 21 3.87 -16.00 7.36
C ASP A 21 3.79 -14.51 7.75
N ASN A 22 4.22 -13.61 6.85
CA ASN A 22 4.37 -12.17 7.10
C ASN A 22 5.32 -11.82 8.27
N THR A 23 6.26 -12.71 8.62
CA THR A 23 7.33 -12.41 9.59
C THR A 23 8.49 -11.73 8.88
N CYS A 24 8.77 -10.48 9.24
CA CYS A 24 9.86 -9.72 8.62
C CYS A 24 11.23 -10.15 9.16
N ALA A 25 12.27 -10.13 8.32
CA ALA A 25 13.66 -10.37 8.76
C ALA A 25 14.16 -9.37 9.82
N PHE A 26 13.58 -8.17 9.86
CA PHE A 26 13.90 -7.12 10.83
C PHE A 26 12.93 -7.06 12.01
N GLN A 27 11.99 -8.01 12.16
CA GLN A 27 10.92 -7.91 13.15
C GLN A 27 11.41 -7.77 14.61
N THR A 28 12.61 -8.25 14.92
CA THR A 28 13.27 -8.09 16.22
C THR A 28 14.43 -7.10 16.21
N SER A 29 14.68 -6.46 15.07
CA SER A 29 15.85 -5.60 14.82
C SER A 29 15.49 -4.13 14.73
N ASP A 30 14.22 -3.79 14.52
CA ASP A 30 13.72 -2.42 14.43
C ASP A 30 12.28 -2.29 14.94
N GLY A 31 11.77 -1.07 14.99
CA GLY A 31 10.42 -0.74 15.46
C GLY A 31 9.36 -0.70 14.36
N PHE A 32 9.68 -1.06 13.11
CA PHE A 32 8.77 -0.81 11.97
C PHE A 32 7.51 -1.66 12.02
N VAL A 33 7.63 -2.97 12.25
CA VAL A 33 6.47 -3.88 12.20
C VAL A 33 5.44 -3.55 13.28
N PRO A 34 5.81 -3.36 14.56
CA PRO A 34 4.86 -2.92 15.58
C PRO A 34 4.22 -1.57 15.24
N PHE A 35 5.04 -0.58 14.83
CA PHE A 35 4.54 0.72 14.39
C PHE A 35 3.49 0.59 13.28
N PHE A 36 3.76 -0.23 12.27
CA PHE A 36 2.88 -0.36 11.11
C PHE A 36 1.56 -1.01 11.49
N ARG A 37 1.60 -2.16 12.18
CA ARG A 37 0.41 -2.88 12.60
C ARG A 37 -0.43 -2.10 13.61
N GLU A 38 0.20 -1.44 14.57
CA GLU A 38 -0.52 -0.74 15.63
C GLU A 38 -1.11 0.59 15.15
N ARG A 39 -0.40 1.31 14.27
CA ARG A 39 -0.75 2.70 13.92
C ARG A 39 -1.31 2.85 12.52
N ILE A 40 -0.79 2.10 11.55
CA ILE A 40 -1.14 2.28 10.14
C ILE A 40 -2.31 1.38 9.76
N GLU A 41 -2.25 0.09 10.09
CA GLU A 41 -3.33 -0.87 9.75
C GLU A 41 -4.62 -0.61 10.53
N ASN A 42 -4.54 0.00 11.72
CA ASN A 42 -5.71 0.32 12.55
C ASN A 42 -6.29 1.72 12.27
N ALA A 43 -5.78 2.47 11.28
CA ALA A 43 -6.25 3.82 11.02
C ALA A 43 -7.52 3.82 10.15
N ASP A 44 -8.54 4.59 10.51
CA ASP A 44 -9.69 4.85 9.63
C ASP A 44 -9.35 5.88 8.53
N ILE A 45 -8.49 6.83 8.87
CA ILE A 45 -8.03 7.92 8.01
C ILE A 45 -6.51 8.02 8.14
N LEU A 46 -5.82 8.07 7.00
CA LEU A 46 -4.37 8.20 6.91
C LEU A 46 -3.99 9.42 6.08
N VAL A 47 -3.29 10.39 6.70
CA VAL A 47 -2.74 11.54 5.99
C VAL A 47 -1.23 11.36 5.85
N LEU A 48 -0.74 11.17 4.62
CA LEU A 48 0.68 11.03 4.32
C LEU A 48 1.24 12.38 3.85
N ALA A 49 2.24 12.88 4.57
CA ALA A 49 2.85 14.19 4.31
C ALA A 49 4.32 14.05 3.90
N GLY A 50 4.67 14.47 2.68
CA GLY A 50 6.02 14.30 2.15
C GLY A 50 6.49 15.45 1.28
N THR A 51 7.80 15.71 1.30
CA THR A 51 8.44 16.64 0.37
C THR A 51 8.99 15.88 -0.82
N VAL A 52 8.77 16.41 -2.01
CA VAL A 52 9.39 15.96 -3.25
C VAL A 52 10.92 16.14 -3.13
N ARG A 53 11.64 15.05 -3.38
CA ARG A 53 13.09 15.00 -3.54
C ARG A 53 13.37 14.36 -4.89
N ASP A 54 14.03 15.12 -5.77
CA ASP A 54 14.26 14.77 -7.17
C ASP A 54 12.94 14.50 -7.91
N ARG A 55 12.62 13.23 -8.16
CA ARG A 55 11.41 12.76 -8.86
C ARG A 55 10.51 11.88 -7.99
N TYR A 56 10.72 11.85 -6.67
CA TYR A 56 9.94 11.06 -5.73
C TYR A 56 9.74 11.80 -4.40
N LEU A 57 9.22 11.13 -3.36
CA LEU A 57 9.35 11.59 -1.97
C LEU A 57 10.76 11.28 -1.42
N SER A 58 11.03 11.70 -0.17
CA SER A 58 12.31 11.41 0.49
C SER A 58 12.68 9.91 0.51
N ALA A 59 13.97 9.60 0.64
CA ALA A 59 14.45 8.23 0.84
C ALA A 59 13.81 7.55 2.08
N ARG A 60 13.42 8.35 3.09
CA ARG A 60 12.70 7.85 4.27
C ARG A 60 11.30 7.37 3.92
N TRP A 61 10.58 8.11 3.08
CA TRP A 61 9.29 7.69 2.53
C TRP A 61 9.44 6.43 1.68
N LYS A 62 10.46 6.36 0.82
CA LYS A 62 10.72 5.15 0.03
C LYS A 62 11.00 3.94 0.92
N THR A 63 11.79 4.12 1.98
CA THR A 63 12.03 3.09 3.00
C THR A 63 10.73 2.66 3.66
N PHE A 64 9.84 3.59 4.04
CA PHE A 64 8.54 3.25 4.60
C PHE A 64 7.72 2.37 3.66
N PHE A 65 7.57 2.74 2.38
CA PHE A 65 6.82 1.93 1.40
C PHE A 65 7.47 0.56 1.18
N ASP A 66 8.79 0.50 1.03
CA ASP A 66 9.50 -0.77 0.84
C ASP A 66 9.34 -1.67 2.07
N ARG A 67 9.34 -1.10 3.27
CA ARG A 67 9.25 -1.90 4.47
C ARG A 67 7.87 -2.53 4.66
N GLN A 68 6.82 -2.08 3.96
CA GLN A 68 5.48 -2.70 3.92
C GLN A 68 5.44 -4.03 3.17
N PHE A 69 6.47 -4.36 2.35
CA PHE A 69 6.53 -5.65 1.65
C PHE A 69 6.48 -6.87 2.58
N PHE A 70 6.63 -6.70 3.91
CA PHE A 70 6.40 -7.80 4.85
C PHE A 70 4.94 -8.27 4.90
N GLU A 71 3.97 -7.41 4.55
CA GLU A 71 2.56 -7.78 4.35
C GLU A 71 2.29 -8.29 2.91
N ASN A 72 3.34 -8.36 2.07
CA ASN A 72 3.31 -8.84 0.68
C ASN A 72 2.18 -8.19 -0.15
N HIS A 73 1.30 -8.99 -0.77
CA HIS A 73 0.21 -8.50 -1.62
C HIS A 73 -1.14 -8.47 -0.90
N ARG A 74 -1.16 -8.57 0.44
CA ARG A 74 -2.39 -8.48 1.22
C ARG A 74 -2.91 -7.03 1.19
N PRO A 75 -4.23 -6.81 1.03
CA PRO A 75 -4.79 -5.47 1.16
C PRO A 75 -4.82 -5.07 2.63
N MET A 76 -3.84 -4.28 3.06
CA MET A 76 -3.62 -3.88 4.46
C MET A 76 -4.32 -2.60 4.88
N LEU A 77 -4.94 -1.86 3.94
CA LEU A 77 -5.59 -0.57 4.19
C LEU A 77 -7.06 -0.58 3.73
N GLU A 78 -7.73 -1.72 3.89
CA GLU A 78 -9.09 -1.89 3.41
C GLU A 78 -10.05 -0.87 4.04
N GLY A 79 -10.68 -0.07 3.18
CA GLY A 79 -11.65 0.96 3.58
C GLY A 79 -11.05 2.27 4.09
N VAL A 80 -9.74 2.32 4.36
CA VAL A 80 -9.02 3.49 4.90
C VAL A 80 -9.13 4.68 3.94
N LYS A 81 -9.39 5.88 4.48
CA LYS A 81 -9.40 7.12 3.68
C LYS A 81 -8.03 7.77 3.70
N VAL A 82 -7.40 7.88 2.54
CA VAL A 82 -6.05 8.40 2.38
C VAL A 82 -6.08 9.83 1.85
N GLY A 83 -5.35 10.72 2.50
CA GLY A 83 -5.08 12.08 2.04
C GLY A 83 -3.58 12.30 1.87
N MET A 84 -3.19 13.11 0.88
CA MET A 84 -1.79 13.41 0.61
C MET A 84 -1.51 14.90 0.80
N LEU A 85 -0.49 15.22 1.59
CA LEU A 85 0.10 16.56 1.66
C LEU A 85 1.49 16.50 1.02
N VAL A 86 1.68 17.19 -0.11
CA VAL A 86 2.93 17.11 -0.87
C VAL A 86 3.54 18.48 -1.04
N SER A 87 4.73 18.66 -0.49
CA SER A 87 5.54 19.86 -0.73
C SER A 87 6.44 19.68 -1.95
N GLY A 88 6.42 20.61 -2.90
CA GLY A 88 7.22 20.60 -4.13
C GLY A 88 6.40 20.42 -5.43
N PRO A 89 7.08 20.29 -6.59
CA PRO A 89 6.47 20.45 -7.92
C PRO A 89 5.67 19.24 -8.39
N LEU A 90 4.67 18.79 -7.62
CA LEU A 90 3.84 17.60 -7.90
C LEU A 90 3.17 17.65 -9.28
N ARG A 91 2.79 18.83 -9.80
CA ARG A 91 2.18 18.95 -11.13
C ARG A 91 3.09 18.45 -12.26
N GLN A 92 4.40 18.44 -12.03
CA GLN A 92 5.40 17.96 -12.99
C GLN A 92 5.69 16.46 -12.84
N LEU A 93 5.08 15.79 -11.86
CA LEU A 93 5.39 14.40 -11.48
C LEU A 93 4.14 13.51 -11.56
N PRO A 94 3.53 13.30 -12.75
CA PRO A 94 2.34 12.46 -12.90
C PRO A 94 2.58 11.03 -12.40
N HIS A 95 3.78 10.48 -12.60
CA HIS A 95 4.14 9.13 -12.12
C HIS A 95 4.05 8.98 -10.60
N LEU A 96 4.32 10.04 -9.84
CA LEU A 96 4.20 9.99 -8.37
C LEU A 96 2.72 9.91 -7.96
N ARG A 97 1.84 10.64 -8.64
CA ARG A 97 0.40 10.58 -8.41
C ARG A 97 -0.14 9.20 -8.75
N GLU A 98 0.22 8.69 -9.93
CA GLU A 98 -0.20 7.36 -10.38
C GLU A 98 0.29 6.23 -9.47
N MET A 99 1.51 6.34 -8.93
CA MET A 99 2.06 5.35 -8.01
C MET A 99 1.31 5.35 -6.67
N ILE A 100 0.99 6.52 -6.10
CA ILE A 100 0.19 6.59 -4.86
C ILE A 100 -1.26 6.16 -5.08
N GLU A 101 -1.85 6.51 -6.23
CA GLU A 101 -3.19 6.03 -6.62
C GLU A 101 -3.21 4.50 -6.69
N ALA A 102 -2.25 3.90 -7.41
CA ALA A 102 -2.13 2.44 -7.52
C ALA A 102 -1.85 1.79 -6.15
N TYR A 103 -1.04 2.43 -5.30
CA TYR A 103 -0.79 1.98 -3.93
C TYR A 103 -2.10 1.93 -3.12
N ALA A 104 -2.90 3.00 -3.14
CA ALA A 104 -4.18 3.03 -2.43
C ALA A 104 -5.12 1.93 -2.95
N GLU A 105 -5.28 1.81 -4.28
CA GLU A 105 -6.14 0.81 -4.89
C GLU A 105 -5.70 -0.63 -4.57
N MET A 106 -4.41 -0.93 -4.67
CA MET A 106 -3.86 -2.26 -4.35
C MET A 106 -4.09 -2.66 -2.88
N HIS A 107 -4.14 -1.68 -1.98
CA HIS A 107 -4.42 -1.91 -0.56
C HIS A 107 -5.89 -1.77 -0.19
N HIS A 108 -6.77 -1.59 -1.18
CA HIS A 108 -8.21 -1.38 -1.00
C HIS A 108 -8.54 -0.14 -0.16
N ALA A 109 -7.64 0.85 -0.18
CA ALA A 109 -7.84 2.17 0.38
C ALA A 109 -8.46 3.12 -0.64
N GLU A 110 -9.01 4.23 -0.12
CA GLU A 110 -9.63 5.28 -0.91
C GLU A 110 -8.77 6.55 -0.86
N LEU A 111 -8.15 6.93 -1.98
CA LEU A 111 -7.41 8.18 -2.08
C LEU A 111 -8.38 9.35 -2.28
N VAL A 112 -8.66 10.09 -1.20
CA VAL A 112 -9.66 11.17 -1.19
C VAL A 112 -9.14 12.45 -1.83
N GLY A 113 -7.83 12.72 -1.75
CA GLY A 113 -7.26 13.86 -2.45
C GLY A 113 -5.86 14.26 -2.05
N TRP A 114 -5.44 15.37 -2.65
CA TRP A 114 -4.09 15.92 -2.58
C TRP A 114 -4.16 17.40 -2.21
N VAL A 115 -3.21 17.86 -1.41
CA VAL A 115 -2.91 19.28 -1.22
C VAL A 115 -1.43 19.50 -1.51
N THR A 116 -1.12 20.59 -2.21
CA THR A 116 0.26 20.98 -2.54
C THR A 116 0.54 22.42 -2.15
N ASP A 117 1.81 22.73 -1.93
CA ASP A 117 2.28 24.09 -1.62
C ASP A 117 2.71 24.88 -2.87
N GLU A 118 2.49 24.34 -4.09
CA GLU A 118 2.91 24.96 -5.37
C GLU A 118 2.28 26.34 -5.63
N SER A 119 1.18 26.67 -4.96
CA SER A 119 0.55 27.99 -5.06
C SER A 119 1.35 29.08 -4.34
N HIS A 120 2.20 28.70 -3.38
CA HIS A 120 2.93 29.59 -2.48
C HIS A 120 2.05 30.60 -1.72
N ASP A 121 0.74 30.34 -1.60
CA ASP A 121 -0.22 31.19 -0.90
C ASP A 121 -0.76 30.48 0.36
N SER A 122 -0.23 30.84 1.54
CA SER A 122 -0.56 30.16 2.79
C SER A 122 -2.07 30.15 3.10
N PRO A 123 -2.84 31.25 2.96
CA PRO A 123 -4.28 31.22 3.20
C PRO A 123 -5.05 30.27 2.26
N SER A 124 -4.63 30.14 0.99
CA SER A 124 -5.21 29.16 0.07
C SER A 124 -4.84 27.73 0.45
N ILE A 125 -3.58 27.49 0.84
CA ILE A 125 -3.11 26.18 1.30
C ILE A 125 -3.89 25.74 2.54
N ASP A 126 -4.05 26.62 3.53
CA ASP A 126 -4.81 26.33 4.76
C ASP A 126 -6.24 25.92 4.44
N ARG A 127 -6.93 26.67 3.55
CA ARG A 127 -8.28 26.31 3.09
C ARG A 127 -8.34 24.96 2.38
N GLN A 128 -7.32 24.61 1.61
CA GLN A 128 -7.25 23.31 0.92
C GLN A 128 -7.01 22.16 1.90
N ILE A 129 -6.21 22.38 2.95
CA ILE A 129 -6.02 21.41 4.05
C ILE A 129 -7.34 21.21 4.79
N ASP A 130 -8.05 22.29 5.13
CA ASP A 130 -9.37 22.22 5.80
C ASP A 130 -10.40 21.46 4.93
N ASP A 131 -10.46 21.76 3.64
CA ASP A 131 -11.34 21.05 2.69
C ASP A 131 -10.98 19.57 2.57
N LEU A 132 -9.69 19.22 2.50
CA LEU A 132 -9.26 17.82 2.48
C LEU A 132 -9.67 17.10 3.76
N ALA A 133 -9.48 17.72 4.92
CA ALA A 133 -9.89 17.15 6.21
C ALA A 133 -11.41 16.89 6.25
N PHE A 134 -12.21 17.86 5.81
CA PHE A 134 -13.66 17.70 5.72
C PHE A 134 -14.06 16.55 4.77
N ARG A 135 -13.44 16.47 3.59
CA ARG A 135 -13.72 15.40 2.62
C ARG A 135 -13.31 14.03 3.13
N LEU A 136 -12.19 13.90 3.85
CA LEU A 136 -11.76 12.64 4.45
C LEU A 136 -12.78 12.11 5.46
N VAL A 137 -13.22 12.97 6.40
CA VAL A 137 -14.23 12.61 7.41
C VAL A 137 -15.55 12.26 6.74
N ARG A 138 -16.02 13.09 5.80
CA ARG A 138 -17.25 12.81 5.06
C ARG A 138 -17.18 11.50 4.28
N ALA A 139 -16.05 11.20 3.64
CA ALA A 139 -15.86 9.96 2.90
C ALA A 139 -15.89 8.74 3.83
N LEU A 140 -15.33 8.85 5.03
CA LEU A 140 -15.42 7.82 6.07
C LEU A 140 -16.87 7.61 6.52
N ASP A 141 -17.56 8.68 6.91
CA ASP A 141 -18.95 8.64 7.39
C ASP A 141 -19.91 8.03 6.35
N GLN A 142 -19.70 8.36 5.08
CA GLN A 142 -20.51 7.87 3.97
C GLN A 142 -20.11 6.46 3.51
N ARG A 143 -19.06 5.87 4.09
CA ARG A 143 -18.41 4.64 3.60
C ARG A 143 -18.16 4.71 2.09
N PHE A 144 -17.68 5.86 1.64
CA PHE A 144 -17.46 6.14 0.23
C PHE A 144 -16.40 5.21 -0.34
N VAL A 145 -16.65 4.70 -1.55
CA VAL A 145 -15.74 3.87 -2.33
C VAL A 145 -15.78 4.39 -3.75
N SER A 146 -14.62 4.82 -4.26
CA SER A 146 -14.49 5.24 -5.66
C SER A 146 -14.61 4.04 -6.60
N PRO A 147 -15.13 4.26 -7.83
CA PRO A 147 -14.99 3.28 -8.89
C PRO A 147 -13.51 2.97 -9.14
N PRO A 148 -13.14 1.69 -9.34
CA PRO A 148 -11.75 1.32 -9.53
C PRO A 148 -11.24 1.82 -10.87
N THR A 149 -9.97 2.24 -10.92
CA THR A 149 -9.33 2.63 -12.17
C THR A 149 -8.85 1.41 -12.95
N PHE A 150 -8.44 1.63 -14.21
CA PHE A 150 -7.78 0.60 -15.01
C PHE A 150 -6.54 0.01 -14.32
N ARG A 151 -5.76 0.83 -13.61
CA ARG A 151 -4.53 0.39 -12.92
C ARG A 151 -4.86 -0.50 -11.73
N GLY A 152 -5.81 -0.10 -10.89
CA GLY A 152 -6.28 -0.91 -9.77
C GLY A 152 -6.81 -2.28 -10.22
N VAL A 153 -7.70 -2.30 -11.22
CA VAL A 153 -8.23 -3.56 -11.77
C VAL A 153 -7.12 -4.41 -12.38
N GLY A 154 -6.20 -3.81 -13.14
CA GLY A 154 -5.09 -4.51 -13.79
C GLY A 154 -4.13 -5.11 -12.77
N GLY A 155 -3.71 -4.33 -11.77
CA GLY A 155 -2.82 -4.77 -10.69
C GLY A 155 -3.41 -5.91 -9.88
N ALA A 156 -4.67 -5.77 -9.46
CA ALA A 156 -5.39 -6.81 -8.72
C ALA A 156 -5.42 -8.15 -9.49
N LYS A 157 -5.72 -8.11 -10.80
CA LYS A 157 -5.74 -9.32 -11.64
C LYS A 157 -4.37 -9.96 -11.81
N ILE A 158 -3.32 -9.15 -12.05
CA ILE A 158 -1.95 -9.65 -12.22
C ILE A 158 -1.51 -10.40 -10.96
N PHE A 159 -1.70 -9.81 -9.78
CA PHE A 159 -1.30 -10.45 -8.53
C PHE A 159 -2.18 -11.65 -8.19
N ARG A 160 -3.51 -11.55 -8.36
CA ARG A 160 -4.44 -12.69 -8.20
C ARG A 160 -3.99 -13.90 -9.01
N ASP A 161 -3.73 -13.71 -10.30
CA ASP A 161 -3.40 -14.82 -11.21
C ASP A 161 -1.99 -15.35 -10.92
N SER A 162 -1.03 -14.46 -10.61
CA SER A 162 0.34 -14.86 -10.34
C SER A 162 0.48 -15.62 -9.02
N VAL A 163 -0.16 -15.15 -7.94
CA VAL A 163 -0.20 -15.84 -6.64
C VAL A 163 -0.96 -17.16 -6.74
N PHE A 164 -2.02 -17.22 -7.55
CA PHE A 164 -2.64 -18.51 -7.84
C PHE A 164 -1.66 -19.46 -8.58
N GLY A 165 -0.89 -18.92 -9.52
CA GLY A 165 0.10 -19.64 -10.32
C GLY A 165 1.48 -19.72 -9.67
N TRP A 166 2.49 -19.24 -10.37
CA TRP A 166 3.91 -19.45 -10.06
C TRP A 166 4.41 -18.76 -8.78
N MET A 167 3.72 -17.72 -8.30
CA MET A 167 4.07 -17.02 -7.07
C MET A 167 3.52 -17.69 -5.81
N ARG A 168 2.73 -18.77 -5.92
CA ARG A 168 2.17 -19.43 -4.72
C ARG A 168 3.22 -19.93 -3.74
N PHE A 169 4.27 -20.58 -4.25
CA PHE A 169 5.35 -21.12 -3.44
C PHE A 169 6.11 -20.03 -2.66
N PRO A 170 6.59 -18.94 -3.29
CA PRO A 170 7.27 -17.90 -2.54
C PRO A 170 6.33 -17.02 -1.69
N PHE A 171 5.02 -17.03 -1.95
CA PHE A 171 4.03 -16.19 -1.25
C PHE A 171 2.84 -17.03 -0.72
N VAL A 172 3.14 -17.99 0.15
CA VAL A 172 2.15 -18.88 0.77
C VAL A 172 1.12 -18.09 1.58
N SER A 173 1.55 -17.06 2.33
CA SER A 173 0.64 -16.21 3.11
C SER A 173 -0.38 -15.48 2.24
N ASP A 174 0.05 -14.98 1.07
CA ASP A 174 -0.85 -14.33 0.11
C ASP A 174 -1.87 -15.32 -0.44
N HIS A 175 -1.43 -16.55 -0.74
CA HIS A 175 -2.33 -17.59 -1.19
C HIS A 175 -3.45 -17.89 -0.19
N HIS A 176 -3.10 -18.01 1.10
CA HIS A 176 -4.07 -18.20 2.16
C HIS A 176 -5.05 -17.03 2.23
N THR A 177 -4.54 -15.80 2.26
CA THR A 177 -5.36 -14.59 2.32
C THR A 177 -6.30 -14.46 1.12
N PHE A 178 -5.81 -14.71 -0.09
CA PHE A 178 -6.60 -14.60 -1.32
C PHE A 178 -7.70 -15.66 -1.37
N LYS A 179 -7.40 -16.88 -0.88
CA LYS A 179 -8.38 -17.96 -0.80
C LYS A 179 -9.47 -17.65 0.24
N GLU A 180 -9.11 -17.19 1.42
CA GLU A 180 -10.04 -16.83 2.50
C GLU A 180 -10.99 -15.71 2.09
N ARG A 181 -10.46 -14.71 1.37
CA ARG A 181 -11.22 -13.56 0.87
C ARG A 181 -12.00 -13.83 -0.42
N GLY A 182 -11.92 -15.03 -0.98
CA GLY A 182 -12.60 -15.38 -2.24
C GLY A 182 -12.08 -14.61 -3.46
N ALA A 183 -10.84 -14.13 -3.43
CA ALA A 183 -10.26 -13.32 -4.50
C ALA A 183 -10.05 -14.10 -5.81
N TYR A 184 -10.05 -15.43 -5.77
CA TYR A 184 -9.90 -16.30 -6.95
C TYR A 184 -11.24 -16.53 -7.67
N ASP A 185 -11.67 -15.53 -8.43
CA ASP A 185 -12.95 -15.45 -9.14
C ASP A 185 -12.88 -15.88 -10.63
N PHE A 186 -11.91 -16.72 -11.00
CA PHE A 186 -11.64 -17.09 -12.41
C PHE A 186 -11.46 -18.61 -12.62
N PRO A 187 -11.46 -19.12 -13.87
CA PRO A 187 -11.31 -20.55 -14.13
C PRO A 187 -9.90 -21.09 -13.81
N HIS A 188 -9.83 -22.13 -12.97
CA HIS A 188 -8.57 -22.72 -12.48
C HIS A 188 -8.07 -23.93 -13.29
N LYS A 189 -7.83 -23.73 -14.60
CA LYS A 189 -7.54 -24.83 -15.54
C LYS A 189 -6.06 -25.24 -15.68
N ASP A 190 -5.12 -24.50 -15.08
CA ASP A 190 -3.69 -24.84 -15.17
C ASP A 190 -3.31 -25.98 -14.20
N LEU A 191 -3.42 -27.22 -14.69
CA LEU A 191 -3.08 -28.42 -13.92
C LEU A 191 -1.58 -28.51 -13.60
N ARG A 192 -0.71 -27.99 -14.47
CA ARG A 192 0.74 -28.03 -14.27
C ARG A 192 1.13 -27.15 -13.10
N SER A 193 0.68 -25.89 -13.10
CA SER A 193 0.94 -24.98 -11.97
C SER A 193 0.37 -25.53 -10.67
N ARG A 194 -0.82 -26.17 -10.69
CA ARG A 194 -1.39 -26.80 -9.50
C ARG A 194 -0.54 -27.94 -8.97
N ALA A 195 -0.04 -28.82 -9.83
CA ALA A 195 0.83 -29.93 -9.42
C ALA A 195 2.15 -29.42 -8.83
N THR A 196 2.82 -28.48 -9.52
CA THR A 196 4.06 -27.86 -9.04
C THR A 196 3.86 -27.15 -7.70
N ASN A 197 2.79 -26.36 -7.57
CA ASN A 197 2.48 -25.66 -6.33
C ASN A 197 2.19 -26.62 -5.18
N THR A 198 1.47 -27.73 -5.44
CA THR A 198 1.21 -28.73 -4.41
C THR A 198 2.52 -29.29 -3.88
N LEU A 199 3.43 -29.74 -4.76
CA LEU A 199 4.74 -30.27 -4.38
C LEU A 199 5.60 -29.28 -3.59
N LEU A 200 5.62 -28.01 -4.01
CA LEU A 200 6.48 -26.98 -3.41
C LEU A 200 5.93 -26.40 -2.10
N THR A 201 4.63 -26.54 -1.83
CA THR A 201 3.99 -26.00 -0.60
C THR A 201 3.63 -27.08 0.42
N SER A 202 3.75 -28.37 0.07
CA SER A 202 3.55 -29.51 0.97
C SER A 202 4.83 -30.00 1.65
N MET A 203 5.97 -29.33 1.42
CA MET A 203 7.22 -29.51 2.18
C MET A 203 7.26 -28.51 3.32
#